data_AF-A0A971UUT1-F1
#
_entry.id   AF-A0A971UUT1-F1
#
_cell.length_a   1.000
_cell.length_b   1.000
_cell.length_c   1.000
_cell.angle_alpha   90.00
_cell.angle_beta   90.00
_cell.angle_gamma   90.00
#
_symmetry.space_group_name_H-M   'P 1'
#
loop_
_entity.id
_entity.type
_entity.pdbx_description
1 polymer ?
#
loop_
_entity_poly.entity_id
_entity_poly.type
_entity_poly.pdbx_seq_one_letter_code
_entity_poly.pdbx_strand_id
1 'polypeptide(L)' 'MKTIRWLGNTVFIILFALVTFFGIGPVLMADGTLKERLITLGIIIIIYIILALAFRYWRKKVR' A
#
# COMPACT_ATOMS: atom_id res chain seq x y z
N MET A 1 -25.59 5.38 -0.26
CA MET A 1 -24.19 5.80 0.02
C MET A 1 -23.37 4.80 0.87
N LYS A 2 -23.99 3.98 1.74
CA LYS A 2 -23.28 2.97 2.56
C LYS A 2 -22.47 1.96 1.72
N THR A 3 -23.03 1.47 0.61
CA THR A 3 -22.39 0.48 -0.28
C THR A 3 -21.10 1.00 -0.93
N ILE A 4 -21.09 2.24 -1.43
CA ILE A 4 -19.90 2.88 -2.04
C ILE A 4 -18.76 2.98 -1.02
N ARG A 5 -19.09 3.30 0.23
CA ARG A 5 -18.11 3.36 1.32
C ARG A 5 -17.48 1.99 1.60
N TRP A 6 -18.30 0.95 1.65
CA TRP A 6 -17.82 -0.43 1.83
C TRP A 6 -16.95 -0.86 0.67
N LEU A 7 -17.39 -0.64 -0.58
CA LEU A 7 -16.64 -0.99 -1.78
C LEU A 7 -15.26 -0.31 -1.79
N GLY A 8 -15.20 1.00 -1.53
CA GLY A 8 -13.94 1.73 -1.48
C GLY A 8 -13.00 1.24 -0.38
N ASN A 9 -13.52 0.97 0.82
CA ASN A 9 -12.68 0.43 1.90
C ASN A 9 -12.12 -0.96 1.54
N THR A 10 -12.93 -1.82 0.92
CA THR A 10 -12.48 -3.15 0.46
C THR A 10 -11.38 -3.02 -0.59
N VAL A 11 -11.51 -2.10 -1.55
CA VAL A 11 -10.46 -1.83 -2.54
C VAL A 11 -9.17 -1.39 -1.86
N PHE A 12 -9.23 -0.46 -0.89
CA PHE A 12 -8.05 -0.05 -0.14
C PHE A 12 -7.41 -1.20 0.64
N ILE A 13 -8.21 -2.05 1.30
CA ILE A 13 -7.70 -3.23 2.01
C ILE A 13 -6.93 -4.15 1.05
N ILE A 14 -7.50 -4.42 -0.14
CA ILE A 14 -6.84 -5.24 -1.16
C ILE A 14 -5.54 -4.58 -1.62
N LEU A 15 -5.54 -3.27 -1.90
CA LEU A 15 -4.33 -2.56 -2.30
C LEU A 15 -3.23 -2.61 -1.23
N PHE A 16 -3.58 -2.41 0.06
CA PHE A 16 -2.62 -2.55 1.16
C PHE A 16 -2.09 -3.99 1.26
N ALA A 17 -2.96 -5.00 1.10
CA ALA A 17 -2.54 -6.39 1.11
C ALA A 17 -1.57 -6.72 -0.05
N LEU A 18 -1.89 -6.24 -1.26
CA LEU A 18 -1.03 -6.41 -2.44
C LEU A 18 0.33 -5.74 -2.24
N VAL A 19 0.38 -4.49 -1.78
CA VAL A 19 1.67 -3.80 -1.52
C VAL A 19 2.45 -4.50 -0.41
N THR A 20 1.79 -5.07 0.58
CA THR A 20 2.46 -5.85 1.63
C THR A 20 3.07 -7.13 1.06
N PHE A 21 2.30 -7.89 0.30
CA PHE A 21 2.74 -9.19 -0.22
C PHE A 21 3.77 -9.03 -1.34
N PHE A 22 3.52 -8.15 -2.31
CA PHE A 22 4.37 -7.93 -3.47
C PHE A 22 5.44 -6.85 -3.27
N GLY A 23 5.34 -6.02 -2.23
CA GLY A 23 6.39 -5.07 -1.86
C GLY A 23 7.34 -5.68 -0.84
N ILE A 24 6.86 -5.90 0.39
CA ILE A 24 7.71 -6.36 1.48
C ILE A 24 8.23 -7.79 1.24
N GLY A 25 7.39 -8.67 0.68
CA GLY A 25 7.78 -10.07 0.38
C GLY A 25 9.06 -10.17 -0.47
N PRO A 26 9.11 -9.55 -1.67
CA PRO A 26 10.33 -9.53 -2.48
C PRO A 26 11.50 -8.86 -1.80
N VAL A 27 11.31 -7.79 -1.01
CA VAL A 27 12.43 -7.18 -0.27
C VAL A 27 13.03 -8.15 0.75
N LEU A 28 12.23 -9.01 1.37
CA LEU A 28 12.72 -9.99 2.33
C LEU A 28 13.38 -11.20 1.66
N MET A 29 12.90 -11.58 0.48
CA MET A 29 13.28 -12.82 -0.22
C MET A 29 14.18 -12.65 -1.44
N ALA A 30 14.45 -11.42 -1.89
CA ALA A 30 15.28 -11.18 -3.06
C ALA A 30 16.77 -11.44 -2.77
N ASP A 31 17.42 -12.16 -3.69
CA ASP A 31 18.88 -12.37 -3.75
C ASP A 31 19.68 -11.11 -4.17
N GLY A 32 19.08 -9.92 -4.05
CA GLY A 32 19.75 -8.65 -4.34
C GLY A 32 20.70 -8.22 -3.21
N THR A 33 21.62 -7.32 -3.52
CA THR A 33 22.49 -6.70 -2.51
C THR A 33 21.66 -5.92 -1.48
N LEU A 34 22.20 -5.74 -0.27
CA LEU A 34 21.53 -4.99 0.79
C LEU A 34 21.17 -3.56 0.35
N LYS A 35 21.99 -2.94 -0.50
CA LYS A 35 21.72 -1.62 -1.07
C LYS A 35 20.47 -1.61 -1.96
N GLU A 36 20.33 -2.58 -2.86
CA GLU A 36 19.17 -2.69 -3.76
C GLU A 36 17.89 -2.93 -2.95
N ARG A 37 17.96 -3.81 -1.95
CA ARG A 37 16.84 -4.10 -1.05
C ARG A 37 16.37 -2.86 -0.28
N LEU A 38 17.30 -2.03 0.21
CA LEU A 38 16.97 -0.77 0.89
C LEU A 38 16.34 0.26 -0.05
N ILE A 39 16.79 0.35 -1.30
CA ILE A 39 16.17 1.22 -2.31
C ILE A 39 14.73 0.76 -2.57
N THR A 40 14.52 -0.54 -2.80
CA THR A 40 13.17 -1.10 -3.01
C THR A 40 12.28 -0.86 -1.78
N LEU A 41 12.80 -1.06 -0.57
CA LEU A 41 12.09 -0.75 0.68
C LEU A 41 11.67 0.72 0.73
N GLY A 42 12.57 1.64 0.37
CA GLY A 42 12.27 3.07 0.30
C GLY A 42 11.12 3.40 -0.65
N ILE A 43 11.11 2.79 -1.84
CA ILE A 43 10.01 2.93 -2.81
C ILE A 43 8.69 2.41 -2.23
N ILE A 44 8.70 1.24 -1.57
CA ILE A 44 7.50 0.65 -0.94
C ILE A 44 6.95 1.56 0.16
N ILE A 45 7.83 2.16 0.99
CA ILE A 45 7.42 3.12 2.02
C ILE A 45 6.73 4.33 1.40
N ILE A 46 7.25 4.87 0.30
CA ILE A 46 6.61 5.99 -0.43
C ILE A 46 5.23 5.57 -0.94
N ILE A 47 5.11 4.36 -1.51
CA ILE A 47 3.82 3.83 -1.97
C ILE A 47 2.82 3.74 -0.81
N TYR A 48 3.23 3.23 0.36
CA TYR A 48 2.38 3.18 1.55
C TYR A 48 1.91 4.56 2.00
N ILE A 49 2.80 5.57 1.98
CA ILE A 49 2.44 6.94 2.35
C ILE A 49 1.37 7.47 1.39
N ILE A 50 1.56 7.29 0.08
CA ILE A 50 0.59 7.72 -0.93
C ILE A 50 -0.75 7.01 -0.71
N LEU A 51 -0.74 5.70 -0.49
CA LEU A 51 -1.94 4.89 -0.22
C LEU A 51 -2.66 5.34 1.05
N ALA A 52 -1.93 5.63 2.12
CA ALA A 52 -2.50 6.12 3.38
C ALA A 52 -3.13 7.51 3.21
N LEU A 53 -2.48 8.42 2.47
CA LEU A 53 -3.04 9.73 2.15
C LEU A 53 -4.29 9.62 1.27
N ALA A 54 -4.25 8.77 0.25
CA ALA A 54 -5.40 8.50 -0.62
C ALA A 54 -6.58 7.91 0.17
N PHE A 55 -6.32 6.96 1.06
CA PHE A 55 -7.36 6.38 1.94
C PHE A 55 -7.92 7.44 2.89
N ARG A 56 -7.07 8.28 3.48
CA ARG A 56 -7.51 9.38 4.34
C ARG A 56 -8.39 10.38 3.58
N TYR A 57 -8.03 10.73 2.35
CA TYR A 57 -8.83 11.60 1.50
C TYR A 57 -10.18 10.97 1.14
N TRP A 58 -10.18 9.70 0.73
CA TRP A 58 -11.40 8.94 0.44
C TRP A 58 -12.35 8.91 1.65
N ARG A 59 -11.82 8.59 2.84
CA ARG A 59 -12.57 8.57 4.09
C ARG A 59 -13.19 9.92 4.44
N LYS A 60 -12.53 11.04 4.11
CA LYS A 60 -13.10 12.39 4.27
C LYS A 60 -14.20 12.68 3.26
N LYS A 61 -14.03 12.26 2.00
CA LYS A 61 -15.00 12.51 0.92
C LYS A 61 -16.29 11.69 1.06
N VAL A 62 -16.20 10.50 1.65
CA VAL A 62 -17.32 9.55 1.79
C VAL A 62 -17.90 9.52 3.22
N ARG A 63 -17.37 10.35 4.12
CA ARG A 63 -18.00 10.64 5.41
C ARG A 63 -19.20 11.54 5.19
#